data_AF-A0A0N5BEQ0-F1
#
_entry.id   AF-A0A0N5BEQ0-F1
#
_cell.length_a   1.000
_cell.length_b   1.000
_cell.length_c   1.000
_cell.angle_alpha   90.00
_cell.angle_beta   90.00
_cell.angle_gamma   90.00
#
_symmetry.space_group_name_H-M   'P 1'
#
loop_
_entity.id
_entity.type
_entity.pdbx_description
1 polymer ?
#
loop_
_entity_poly.entity_id
_entity_poly.type
_entity_poly.pdbx_seq_one_letter_code
_entity_poly.pdbx_strand_id
1 'polypeptide(L)'
;MGKFKPFKDGLRQRCEDWMEDKENAEYTKGCRRKRCSYEKAAWIVSDCFNALSPNTIINGFNKALVNIPDEETQKYIHNFEVVEIGE
;
A
#
# COMPACT_ATOMS: atom_id res chain seq x y z
N MET A 1 11.85 -20.88 -6.57
CA MET A 1 10.44 -20.54 -6.29
C MET A 1 10.40 -19.10 -5.79
N GLY A 2 9.65 -18.21 -6.46
CA GLY A 2 9.48 -16.82 -6.02
C GLY A 2 8.78 -16.79 -4.66
N LYS A 3 9.25 -15.96 -3.72
CA LYS A 3 8.56 -15.75 -2.44
C LYS A 3 7.15 -15.20 -2.75
N PHE A 4 6.11 -15.94 -2.40
CA PHE A 4 4.71 -15.50 -2.47
C PHE A 4 4.56 -14.20 -1.67
N LYS A 5 4.11 -13.11 -2.33
CA LYS A 5 3.95 -11.79 -1.71
C LYS A 5 2.53 -11.29 -2.01
N PRO A 6 1.52 -11.79 -1.29
CA PRO A 6 0.13 -11.67 -1.69
C PRO A 6 -0.35 -10.22 -1.87
N PHE A 7 0.11 -9.29 -1.01
CA PHE A 7 -0.16 -7.87 -1.19
C PHE A 7 0.45 -7.31 -2.48
N LYS A 8 1.74 -7.59 -2.73
CA LYS A 8 2.47 -7.07 -3.90
C LYS A 8 1.93 -7.66 -5.20
N ASP A 9 1.60 -8.94 -5.18
CA ASP A 9 1.06 -9.66 -6.32
C ASP A 9 -0.36 -9.16 -6.63
N GLY A 10 -1.19 -8.95 -5.60
CA GLY A 10 -2.52 -8.34 -5.76
C GLY A 10 -2.49 -6.88 -6.23
N LEU A 11 -1.52 -6.09 -5.76
CA LEU A 11 -1.31 -4.71 -6.19
C LEU A 11 -0.89 -4.65 -7.67
N ARG A 12 0.01 -5.54 -8.07
CA ARG A 12 0.44 -5.65 -9.46
C ARG A 12 -0.73 -5.99 -10.37
N GLN A 13 -1.51 -7.02 -10.04
CA GLN A 13 -2.66 -7.43 -10.85
C GLN A 13 -3.65 -6.27 -11.05
N ARG A 14 -4.07 -5.60 -9.97
CA ARG A 14 -5.03 -4.49 -10.06
C ARG A 14 -4.50 -3.27 -10.81
N CYS A 15 -3.19 -3.02 -10.74
CA CYS A 15 -2.55 -2.01 -11.57
C CYS A 15 -2.53 -2.41 -13.05
N GLU A 16 -2.30 -3.70 -13.35
CA GLU A 16 -2.38 -4.22 -14.71
C GLU A 16 -3.81 -4.14 -15.24
N ASP A 17 -4.82 -4.55 -14.46
CA ASP A 17 -6.24 -4.44 -14.80
C ASP A 17 -6.66 -2.98 -15.05
N TRP A 18 -6.21 -2.05 -14.20
CA TRP A 18 -6.45 -0.62 -14.41
C TRP A 18 -5.86 -0.10 -15.73
N MET A 19 -4.75 -0.69 -16.18
CA MET A 19 -4.05 -0.33 -17.41
C MET A 19 -4.62 -0.98 -18.67
N GLU A 20 -5.52 -1.97 -18.54
CA GLU A 20 -6.21 -2.57 -19.68
C GLU A 20 -7.32 -1.65 -20.25
N ASP A 21 -7.82 -0.73 -19.44
CA ASP A 21 -8.75 0.30 -19.87
C ASP A 21 -8.04 1.34 -20.76
N LYS A 22 -8.54 1.50 -21.99
CA LYS A 22 -7.95 2.39 -23.02
C LYS A 22 -7.89 3.84 -22.57
N GLU A 23 -8.85 4.32 -21.79
CA GLU A 23 -8.87 5.70 -21.26
C GLU A 23 -7.78 5.92 -20.21
N ASN A 24 -7.48 4.87 -19.43
CA ASN A 24 -6.44 4.88 -18.40
C ASN A 24 -5.04 4.60 -18.97
N ALA A 25 -4.97 3.83 -20.05
CA ALA A 25 -3.76 3.57 -20.83
C ALA A 25 -3.33 4.77 -21.68
N GLU A 26 -4.09 5.88 -21.66
CA GLU A 26 -3.78 7.07 -22.42
C GLU A 26 -2.40 7.65 -22.08
N TYR A 27 -1.78 8.26 -23.10
CA TYR A 27 -0.46 8.84 -23.01
C TYR A 27 -0.55 10.38 -22.98
N THR A 28 0.26 11.00 -22.15
CA THR A 28 0.48 12.46 -22.13
C THR A 28 1.23 12.92 -23.39
N LYS A 29 1.26 14.23 -23.67
CA LYS A 29 1.94 14.86 -24.83
C LYS A 29 3.43 14.47 -25.00
N GLY A 30 4.08 13.91 -23.97
CA GLY A 30 5.45 13.39 -24.02
C GLY A 30 5.56 11.87 -24.12
N CYS A 31 4.54 11.17 -24.61
CA CYS A 31 4.47 9.71 -24.69
C CYS A 31 4.67 9.00 -23.34
N ARG A 32 4.44 9.70 -22.23
CA ARG A 32 4.42 9.10 -20.88
C ARG A 32 2.99 8.70 -20.55
N ARG A 33 2.79 7.49 -20.05
CA ARG A 33 1.47 7.01 -19.61
C ARG A 33 0.89 7.97 -18.57
N LYS A 34 -0.41 8.23 -18.64
CA LYS A 34 -1.11 8.98 -17.60
C LYS A 34 -0.92 8.25 -16.27
N ARG A 35 -0.73 9.03 -15.21
CA ARG A 35 -0.64 8.48 -13.85
C ARG A 35 -2.06 8.22 -13.35
N CYS A 36 -2.22 7.13 -12.62
CA CYS A 36 -3.39 6.87 -11.81
C CYS A 36 -3.66 8.08 -10.90
N SER A 37 -4.92 8.49 -10.75
CA SER A 37 -5.29 9.50 -9.76
C SER A 37 -4.98 8.99 -8.35
N TYR A 38 -4.74 9.89 -7.39
CA TYR A 38 -4.50 9.50 -6.01
C TYR A 38 -5.70 8.76 -5.40
N GLU A 39 -6.92 9.17 -5.74
CA GLU A 39 -8.15 8.49 -5.33
C GLU A 39 -8.19 7.04 -5.83
N LYS A 40 -7.90 6.82 -7.12
CA LYS A 40 -7.89 5.47 -7.69
C LYS A 40 -6.74 4.63 -7.12
N ALA A 41 -5.59 5.23 -6.85
CA ALA A 41 -4.49 4.54 -6.20
C ALA A 41 -4.86 4.12 -4.76
N ALA A 42 -5.50 5.00 -3.99
CA ALA A 42 -6.00 4.68 -2.65
C ALA A 42 -7.04 3.55 -2.69
N TRP A 43 -7.95 3.57 -3.67
CA TRP A 43 -8.92 2.50 -3.89
C TRP A 43 -8.22 1.17 -4.20
N ILE A 44 -7.23 1.15 -5.10
CA ILE A 44 -6.47 -0.07 -5.44
C ILE A 44 -5.76 -0.63 -4.20
N VAL A 45 -5.12 0.22 -3.40
CA VAL A 45 -4.43 -0.19 -2.17
C VAL A 45 -5.42 -0.76 -1.15
N SER A 46 -6.56 -0.09 -0.94
CA SER A 46 -7.62 -0.55 -0.05
C SER A 46 -8.15 -1.92 -0.46
N ASP A 47 -8.47 -2.10 -1.75
CA ASP A 47 -8.98 -3.35 -2.28
C ASP A 47 -7.96 -4.50 -2.14
N CYS A 48 -6.67 -4.20 -2.29
CA CYS A 48 -5.60 -5.17 -2.02
C CYS A 48 -5.62 -5.66 -0.57
N PHE A 49 -5.75 -4.75 0.41
CA PHE A 49 -5.81 -5.13 1.81
C PHE A 49 -7.08 -5.93 2.15
N ASN A 50 -8.23 -5.53 1.61
CA ASN A 50 -9.50 -6.23 1.81
C ASN A 50 -9.49 -7.66 1.25
N ALA A 51 -8.68 -7.92 0.22
CA ALA A 51 -8.52 -9.26 -0.34
C ALA A 51 -7.60 -10.18 0.48
N LEU A 52 -6.87 -9.66 1.46
CA LEU A 52 -5.98 -10.43 2.32
C LEU A 52 -6.71 -10.94 3.55
N SER A 53 -6.29 -12.12 4.04
CA SER A 53 -6.74 -12.57 5.37
C SER A 53 -6.15 -11.67 6.47
N PRO A 54 -6.88 -11.42 7.57
CA PRO A 54 -6.36 -10.69 8.72
C PRO A 54 -5.02 -11.26 9.23
N ASN A 55 -4.88 -12.59 9.24
CA ASN A 55 -3.65 -13.27 9.65
C ASN A 55 -2.46 -12.93 8.76
N THR A 56 -2.67 -12.77 7.45
CA THR A 56 -1.62 -12.36 6.51
C THR A 56 -1.14 -10.94 6.82
N ILE A 57 -2.08 -10.03 7.12
CA ILE A 57 -1.79 -8.64 7.45
C ILE A 57 -1.01 -8.57 8.77
N ILE A 58 -1.53 -9.19 9.83
CA ILE A 58 -0.92 -9.22 11.16
C ILE A 58 0.50 -9.79 11.10
N ASN A 59 0.70 -10.93 10.40
CA ASN A 59 2.02 -11.52 10.23
C ASN A 59 2.99 -10.63 9.44
N GLY A 60 2.47 -9.84 8.50
CA GLY A 60 3.25 -8.83 7.78
C GLY A 60 3.77 -7.74 8.71
N PHE A 61 2.88 -7.15 9.52
CA PHE A 61 3.25 -6.14 10.50
C PHE A 61 4.19 -6.68 11.57
N ASN A 62 3.92 -7.85 12.15
CA ASN A 62 4.82 -8.45 13.13
C ASN A 62 6.24 -8.61 12.57
N LYS A 63 6.40 -9.06 11.32
CA LYS A 63 7.72 -9.14 10.68
C LYS A 63 8.39 -7.79 10.46
N ALA A 64 7.61 -6.76 10.10
CA ALA A 64 8.14 -5.42 9.90
C ALA A 64 8.59 -4.80 11.24
N LEU A 65 7.76 -4.94 12.28
CA LEU A 65 7.98 -4.39 13.62
C LEU A 65 9.14 -5.07 14.36
N VAL A 66 9.38 -6.37 14.12
CA VAL A 66 10.52 -7.11 14.72
C VAL A 66 11.88 -6.65 14.17
N ASN A 67 11.93 -6.04 12.99
CA ASN A 67 13.17 -5.56 12.35
C ASN A 67 13.43 -4.06 12.55
N ILE A 68 12.74 -3.44 13.51
CA ILE A 68 12.90 -2.03 13.80
C ILE A 68 14.10 -1.83 14.73
N PRO A 69 15.16 -1.11 14.31
CA PRO A 69 16.22 -0.69 15.22
C PRO A 69 15.65 0.25 16.28
N ASP A 70 15.91 -0.07 17.54
CA ASP A 70 15.23 0.44 18.73
C ASP A 70 15.39 1.97 18.93
N GLU A 71 16.46 2.59 18.43
CA GLU A 71 16.78 3.99 18.78
C GLU A 71 16.06 5.05 17.93
N GLU A 72 15.86 4.84 16.63
CA GLU A 72 15.27 5.87 15.75
C GLU A 72 13.73 5.85 15.76
N THR A 73 13.15 4.70 16.13
CA THR A 73 11.70 4.46 15.99
C THR A 73 10.89 4.81 17.23
N GLN A 74 11.51 4.79 18.42
CA GLN A 74 10.89 5.31 19.64
C GLN A 74 10.46 6.77 19.50
N LYS A 75 11.19 7.58 18.73
CA LYS A 75 10.85 8.98 18.42
C LYS A 75 9.52 9.13 17.68
N TYR A 76 9.14 8.15 16.84
CA TYR A 76 7.90 8.19 16.05
C TYR A 76 6.71 7.59 16.80
N ILE A 77 6.93 6.64 17.70
CA ILE A 77 5.88 6.03 18.53
C ILE A 77 5.38 7.04 19.59
N HIS A 78 6.30 7.81 20.20
CA HIS A 78 5.93 8.77 21.25
C HIS A 78 5.06 9.94 20.77
N ASN A 79 5.03 10.22 19.45
CA ASN A 79 4.18 11.26 18.87
C ASN A 79 2.73 10.82 18.62
N PHE A 80 2.41 9.53 18.74
CA PHE A 80 1.04 9.02 18.56
C PHE A 80 0.25 8.94 19.87
N GLU A 81 0.94 8.91 21.02
CA GLU A 81 0.29 8.85 22.35
C GLU A 81 -0.15 10.23 22.85
N VAL A 82 0.19 11.33 22.16
CA VAL A 82 -0.17 12.70 22.56
C VAL A 82 -1.16 13.33 21.56
N VAL A 83 -2.28 12.65 21.32
CA VAL A 83 -3.52 13.31 20.89
C VAL A 83 -4.67 12.68 21.65
N GLU A 84 -4.68 12.85 22.98
CA GLU A 84 -5.95 12.87 23.71
C GLU A 84 -6.69 14.13 23.23
N ILE A 85 -7.74 13.92 22.44
CA ILE A 85 -8.68 14.97 22.07
C ILE A 85 -9.37 15.36 23.37
N GLY A 86 -8.93 16.45 23.99
CA GLY A 86 -9.67 17.10 25.06
C GLY A 86 -11.04 17.50 24.52
N GLU A 87 -12.09 17.01 25.20
CA GLU A 87 -13.49 17.46 25.04
C GLU A 87 -13.65 18.97 25.33
#